data_AF-A0AAN1MHK6-F1
#
_entry.id   AF-A0AAN1MHK6-F1
#
_cell.length_a   1.000
_cell.length_b   1.000
_cell.length_c   1.000
_cell.angle_alpha   90.00
_cell.angle_beta   90.00
_cell.angle_gamma   90.00
#
_symmetry.space_group_name_H-M   'P 1'
#
loop_
_entity.id
_entity.type
_entity.pdbx_description
1 polymer ?
#
loop_
_entity_poly.entity_id
_entity_poly.type
_entity_poly.pdbx_seq_one_letter_code
_entity_poly.pdbx_strand_id
1 'polypeptide(L)'
;MNDAPSGGSAEDADSGSAGHGGHASGGAPAHGGDAEAGHTISIKANRHRVRVIHQGVTFADTHAGFTLCETGCPEVFYFPRADVNMARLERSTHTSHCPFKGEASYYHLRTEDETIENAVWSYENPLERVKQIAGYLAFYASSVDRIDQTS
;
A
#
# COMPACT_ATOMS: atom_id res chain seq x y z
N MET A 1 -11.72 -3.36 3.79
CA MET A 1 -10.65 -3.27 2.78
C MET A 1 -9.47 -2.64 3.48
N ASN A 2 -8.30 -3.28 3.42
CA ASN A 2 -7.14 -2.88 4.20
C ASN A 2 -6.41 -1.71 3.52
N ASP A 3 -5.68 -0.90 4.28
CA ASP A 3 -4.92 0.22 3.70
C ASP A 3 -3.86 -0.27 2.72
N ALA A 4 -3.25 -1.38 3.10
CA ALA A 4 -2.41 -2.14 2.20
C ALA A 4 -3.30 -2.83 1.17
N PRO A 5 -3.02 -2.67 -0.14
CA PRO A 5 -3.67 -3.48 -1.16
C PRO A 5 -3.55 -4.96 -0.76
N SER A 6 -4.64 -5.72 -0.91
CA SER A 6 -4.68 -7.14 -0.53
C SER A 6 -3.42 -7.82 -1.08
N GLY A 7 -2.46 -8.12 -0.20
CA GLY A 7 -1.20 -8.72 -0.61
C GLY A 7 -1.54 -10.06 -1.21
N GLY A 8 -1.51 -10.15 -2.54
CA GLY A 8 -1.59 -11.43 -3.20
C GLY A 8 -0.37 -12.21 -2.73
N SER A 9 -0.60 -13.30 -2.01
CA SER A 9 0.39 -14.37 -1.93
C SER A 9 0.88 -14.63 -3.35
N ALA A 10 2.20 -14.67 -3.53
CA ALA A 10 2.80 -15.13 -4.76
C ALA A 10 2.41 -16.60 -4.96
N GLU A 11 1.30 -16.84 -5.63
CA GLU A 11 0.89 -18.17 -6.08
C GLU A 11 0.71 -18.09 -7.60
N ASP A 12 1.71 -18.66 -8.27
CA ASP A 12 1.73 -19.29 -9.58
C ASP A 12 1.18 -18.52 -10.80
N ALA A 13 2.12 -18.14 -11.67
CA ALA A 13 1.86 -17.93 -13.08
C ALA A 13 1.59 -19.30 -13.76
N ASP A 14 0.35 -19.55 -14.19
CA ASP A 14 0.07 -20.54 -15.23
C ASP A 14 -0.95 -20.00 -16.26
N SER A 15 -0.63 -20.24 -17.53
CA SER A 15 -1.30 -19.70 -18.70
C SER A 15 -2.51 -20.56 -19.11
N GLY A 16 -3.67 -19.94 -19.37
CA GLY A 16 -4.80 -20.65 -19.99
C GLY A 16 -5.86 -19.73 -20.59
N SER A 17 -5.99 -19.75 -21.92
CA SER A 17 -7.02 -19.04 -22.71
C SER A 17 -8.30 -19.87 -22.90
N ALA A 18 -9.46 -19.19 -22.87
CA ALA A 18 -10.78 -19.44 -23.55
C ALA A 18 -11.91 -18.90 -22.64
N GLY A 19 -13.07 -18.38 -23.04
CA GLY A 19 -13.76 -18.14 -24.30
C GLY A 19 -15.19 -17.60 -24.03
N HIS A 20 -15.71 -16.79 -24.97
CA HIS A 20 -17.11 -16.52 -25.39
C HIS A 20 -18.33 -16.33 -24.43
N GLY A 21 -19.16 -15.35 -24.83
CA GLY A 21 -20.63 -15.27 -24.65
C GLY A 21 -21.07 -14.37 -23.47
N GLY A 22 -22.10 -13.51 -23.51
CA GLY A 22 -23.21 -13.22 -24.41
C GLY A 22 -24.12 -12.17 -23.73
N HIS A 23 -25.03 -11.58 -24.49
CA HIS A 23 -25.81 -10.36 -24.21
C HIS A 23 -26.94 -10.53 -23.17
N ALA A 24 -27.37 -9.45 -22.51
CA ALA A 24 -28.75 -8.92 -22.56
C ALA A 24 -29.03 -7.76 -21.57
N SER A 25 -29.86 -6.83 -22.04
CA SER A 25 -30.31 -5.58 -21.41
C SER A 25 -31.40 -5.78 -20.34
N GLY A 26 -31.50 -4.84 -19.40
CA GLY A 26 -32.69 -4.66 -18.55
C GLY A 26 -32.55 -3.39 -17.71
N GLY A 27 -33.45 -2.42 -17.91
CA GLY A 27 -33.42 -1.12 -17.24
C GLY A 27 -34.39 -0.96 -16.07
N ALA A 28 -34.18 0.18 -15.39
CA ALA A 28 -35.00 0.87 -14.38
C ALA A 28 -34.81 0.46 -12.90
N PRO A 29 -35.11 1.33 -11.90
CA PRO A 29 -35.28 2.79 -11.89
C PRO A 29 -34.36 3.51 -10.86
N ALA A 30 -34.47 4.83 -10.81
CA ALA A 30 -33.81 5.70 -9.82
C ALA A 30 -34.46 5.64 -8.42
N HIS A 31 -33.63 5.37 -7.41
CA HIS A 31 -33.71 5.81 -6.01
C HIS A 31 -32.23 5.86 -5.55
N GLY A 32 -31.64 6.94 -5.07
CA GLY A 32 -32.14 7.87 -4.06
C GLY A 32 -31.67 7.39 -2.68
N GLY A 33 -30.42 7.74 -2.32
CA GLY A 33 -29.89 7.68 -0.95
C GLY A 33 -29.45 6.32 -0.41
N ASP A 34 -28.38 6.36 0.39
CA ASP A 34 -28.12 5.46 1.54
C ASP A 34 -27.33 4.15 1.32
N ALA A 35 -26.00 4.25 1.09
CA ALA A 35 -25.03 3.17 1.41
C ALA A 35 -23.53 3.57 1.53
N GLU A 36 -23.14 4.85 1.57
CA GLU A 36 -21.71 5.28 1.61
C GLU A 36 -21.27 5.85 2.99
N ALA A 37 -21.91 5.43 4.09
CA ALA A 37 -21.59 5.90 5.44
C ALA A 37 -20.77 4.86 6.21
N GLY A 38 -19.43 4.98 6.21
CA GLY A 38 -18.59 4.22 7.15
C GLY A 38 -17.10 4.15 6.86
N HIS A 39 -16.65 4.40 5.62
CA HIS A 39 -15.25 4.22 5.23
C HIS A 39 -14.50 5.55 5.16
N THR A 40 -13.87 5.94 6.28
CA THR A 40 -13.11 7.20 6.34
C THR A 40 -11.60 6.91 6.28
N ILE A 41 -10.93 7.56 5.33
CA ILE A 41 -9.46 7.59 5.22
C ILE A 41 -9.01 8.96 5.69
N SER A 42 -8.12 9.00 6.69
CA SER A 42 -7.49 10.23 7.18
C SER A 42 -5.98 10.11 7.08
N ILE A 43 -5.33 11.14 6.52
CA ILE A 43 -3.88 11.24 6.41
C ILE A 43 -3.43 12.42 7.26
N LYS A 44 -2.48 12.17 8.16
CA LYS A 44 -1.95 13.19 9.09
C LYS A 44 -0.43 13.22 9.03
N ALA A 45 0.16 14.41 9.02
CA ALA A 45 1.61 14.55 9.13
C ALA A 45 2.08 13.97 10.47
N ASN A 46 3.06 13.08 10.41
CA ASN A 46 3.67 12.47 11.58
C ASN A 46 4.97 13.22 11.91
N ARG A 47 4.97 13.92 13.05
CA ARG A 47 6.12 14.71 13.53
C ARG A 47 7.09 13.90 14.40
N HIS A 48 6.72 12.67 14.72
CA HIS A 48 7.57 11.74 15.45
C HIS A 48 8.60 11.15 14.49
N ARG A 49 9.74 10.72 15.02
CA ARG A 49 10.70 9.93 14.25
C ARG A 49 10.15 8.52 14.07
N VAL A 50 10.02 8.06 12.84
CA VAL A 50 9.59 6.69 12.53
C VAL A 50 10.72 5.95 11.85
N ARG A 51 11.00 4.72 12.31
CA ARG A 51 12.05 3.85 11.77
C ARG A 51 11.54 2.46 11.46
N VAL A 52 11.91 1.94 10.29
CA VAL A 52 11.63 0.55 9.90
C VAL A 52 12.91 -0.25 10.03
N ILE A 53 12.88 -1.29 10.86
CA ILE A 53 14.03 -2.13 11.16
C ILE A 53 13.68 -3.58 10.88
N HIS A 54 14.56 -4.26 10.15
CA HIS A 54 14.48 -5.69 9.94
C HIS A 54 15.89 -6.30 9.92
N GLN A 55 16.10 -7.41 10.63
CA GLN A 55 17.42 -8.05 10.80
C GLN A 55 18.52 -7.08 11.28
N GLY A 56 18.17 -6.09 12.10
CA GLY A 56 19.10 -5.07 12.59
C GLY A 56 19.46 -3.97 11.57
N VAL A 57 18.96 -4.04 10.34
CA VAL A 57 19.15 -3.03 9.30
C VAL A 57 17.99 -2.04 9.30
N THR A 58 18.30 -0.75 9.21
CA THR A 58 17.29 0.31 9.03
C THR A 58 16.98 0.51 7.55
N PHE A 59 15.73 0.25 7.16
CA PHE A 59 15.23 0.40 5.79
C PHE A 59 14.63 1.78 5.53
N ALA A 60 14.08 2.41 6.57
CA ALA A 60 13.57 3.77 6.50
C ALA A 60 13.77 4.48 7.85
N ASP A 61 14.08 5.77 7.82
CA ASP A 61 14.25 6.61 9.01
C ASP A 61 13.81 8.04 8.66
N THR A 62 12.65 8.47 9.17
CA THR A 62 12.08 9.78 8.81
C THR A 62 11.53 10.53 10.01
N HIS A 63 11.56 11.86 9.92
CA HIS A 63 10.83 12.80 10.79
C HIS A 63 9.69 13.51 10.05
N ALA A 64 9.49 13.21 8.77
CA ALA A 64 8.59 13.92 7.86
C ALA A 64 7.62 12.96 7.15
N GLY A 65 7.27 11.86 7.82
CA GLY A 65 6.32 10.87 7.31
C GLY A 65 4.86 11.30 7.46
N PHE A 66 3.97 10.49 6.91
CA PHE A 66 2.53 10.59 7.13
C PHE A 66 2.02 9.33 7.85
N THR A 67 1.03 9.48 8.70
CA THR A 67 0.23 8.36 9.22
C THR A 67 -1.12 8.37 8.53
N LEU A 68 -1.46 7.25 7.90
CA LEU A 68 -2.77 7.00 7.34
C LEU A 68 -3.57 6.12 8.29
N CYS A 69 -4.77 6.57 8.65
CA CYS A 69 -5.75 5.79 9.39
C CYS A 69 -6.96 5.54 8.51
N GLU A 70 -7.33 4.27 8.36
CA GLU A 70 -8.53 3.82 7.66
C GLU A 70 -9.43 3.09 8.64
N THR A 71 -10.73 3.38 8.60
CA THR A 71 -11.69 2.82 9.56
C THR A 71 -11.63 1.29 9.59
N GLY A 72 -11.31 0.72 10.76
CA GLY A 72 -11.21 -0.73 10.96
C GLY A 72 -9.86 -1.35 10.58
N CYS A 73 -8.85 -0.55 10.22
CA CYS A 73 -7.51 -1.00 9.87
C CYS A 73 -6.46 -0.46 10.85
N PRO A 74 -5.32 -1.17 11.03
CA PRO A 74 -4.17 -0.62 11.72
C PRO A 74 -3.64 0.63 11.01
N GLU A 75 -2.98 1.50 11.76
CA GLU A 75 -2.30 2.66 11.19
C GLU A 75 -1.15 2.25 10.28
N VAL A 76 -0.99 3.00 9.19
CA VAL A 76 0.10 2.79 8.23
C VAL A 76 0.95 4.04 8.16
N PHE A 77 2.27 3.85 8.27
CA PHE A 77 3.25 4.90 8.13
C PHE A 77 3.76 4.97 6.69
N TYR A 78 3.67 6.16 6.11
CA TYR A 78 4.18 6.50 4.79
C TYR A 78 5.45 7.33 4.94
N PHE A 79 6.52 6.84 4.34
CA PHE A 79 7.86 7.39 4.39
C PHE A 79 8.18 8.11 3.08
N PRO A 80 8.75 9.33 3.11
CA PRO A 80 9.20 9.97 1.89
C PRO A 80 10.31 9.14 1.26
N ARG A 81 10.31 9.00 -0.07
CA ARG A 81 11.29 8.16 -0.79
C ARG A 81 12.75 8.50 -0.48
N ALA A 82 13.03 9.76 -0.19
CA ALA A 82 14.37 10.23 0.16
C ALA A 82 14.92 9.65 1.47
N ASP A 83 14.03 9.29 2.41
CA ASP A 83 14.37 8.75 3.73
C ASP A 83 14.32 7.21 3.77
N VAL A 84 14.03 6.59 2.62
CA VAL A 84 13.97 5.14 2.43
C VAL A 84 15.24 4.69 1.71
N ASN A 85 15.83 3.61 2.20
CA ASN A 85 17.00 3.00 1.57
C ASN A 85 16.59 2.23 0.31
N MET A 86 16.34 2.96 -0.78
CA MET A 86 15.93 2.41 -2.07
C MET A 86 16.96 1.44 -2.67
N ALA A 87 18.25 1.50 -2.25
CA ALA A 87 19.26 0.55 -2.71
C ALA A 87 19.02 -0.89 -2.20
N ARG A 88 18.23 -1.03 -1.13
CA ARG A 88 17.79 -2.32 -0.59
C ARG A 88 16.37 -2.70 -1.02
N LEU A 89 15.77 -1.93 -1.93
CA LEU A 89 14.46 -2.22 -2.49
C LEU A 89 14.60 -2.54 -3.97
N GLU A 90 13.89 -3.57 -4.41
CA GLU A 90 13.82 -3.96 -5.82
C GLU A 90 12.40 -3.79 -6.32
N ARG A 91 12.21 -3.13 -7.47
CA ARG A 91 10.86 -2.90 -8.01
C ARG A 91 10.25 -4.22 -8.46
N SER A 92 9.08 -4.53 -7.94
CA SER A 92 8.29 -5.69 -8.36
C SER A 92 7.50 -5.38 -9.63
N THR A 93 7.20 -6.40 -10.42
CA THR A 93 6.22 -6.30 -11.52
C THR A 93 4.78 -6.33 -11.02
N HIS A 94 4.56 -6.60 -9.73
CA HIS A 94 3.24 -6.63 -9.12
C HIS A 94 2.69 -5.22 -8.93
N THR A 95 1.44 -5.04 -9.33
CA THR A 95 0.65 -3.82 -9.13
C THR A 95 -0.77 -4.19 -8.78
N SER A 96 -1.39 -3.39 -7.91
CA SER A 96 -2.78 -3.59 -7.50
C SER A 96 -3.57 -2.30 -7.65
N HIS A 97 -4.84 -2.41 -8.06
CA HIS A 97 -5.70 -1.24 -8.26
C HIS A 97 -6.74 -1.12 -7.13
N CYS A 98 -6.74 0.01 -6.43
CA CYS A 98 -7.70 0.36 -5.41
C CYS A 98 -8.61 1.50 -5.87
N PRO A 99 -9.96 1.35 -5.86
CA PRO A 99 -10.88 2.38 -6.37
C PRO A 99 -10.82 3.71 -5.59
N PHE A 100 -10.33 3.69 -4.34
CA PHE A 100 -10.23 4.88 -3.50
C PHE A 100 -8.84 5.55 -3.52
N LYS A 101 -7.79 4.84 -3.94
CA LYS A 101 -6.40 5.29 -3.77
C LYS A 101 -5.63 5.34 -5.09
N GLY A 102 -6.02 4.56 -6.08
CA GLY A 102 -5.36 4.44 -7.37
C GLY A 102 -4.55 3.15 -7.47
N GLU A 103 -3.49 3.19 -8.29
CA GLU A 103 -2.59 2.05 -8.51
C GLU A 103 -1.46 2.03 -7.48
N ALA A 104 -1.29 0.89 -6.81
CA ALA A 104 -0.18 0.60 -5.93
C ALA A 104 0.90 -0.16 -6.70
N SER A 105 2.13 0.34 -6.66
CA SER A 105 3.35 -0.35 -7.10
C SER A 105 4.04 -0.99 -5.91
N TYR A 106 4.61 -2.19 -6.10
CA TYR A 106 5.27 -2.93 -5.03
C TYR A 106 6.79 -3.01 -5.21
N TYR A 107 7.48 -3.24 -4.11
CA TYR A 107 8.91 -3.50 -4.06
C TYR A 107 9.20 -4.71 -3.17
N HIS A 108 10.16 -5.52 -3.60
CA HIS A 108 10.77 -6.54 -2.76
C HIS A 108 11.77 -5.89 -1.81
N LEU A 109 11.83 -6.36 -0.57
CA LEU A 109 12.80 -5.90 0.43
C LEU A 109 13.98 -6.86 0.45
N ARG A 110 15.17 -6.36 0.12
CA ARG A 110 16.40 -7.16 0.04
C ARG A 110 17.19 -7.06 1.34
N THR A 111 17.36 -8.20 2.00
CA THR A 111 18.26 -8.34 3.14
C THR A 111 19.57 -8.97 2.69
N GLU A 112 20.47 -9.25 3.63
CA GLU A 112 21.72 -9.96 3.33
C GLU A 112 21.47 -11.46 3.11
N ASP A 113 20.45 -12.00 3.75
CA ASP A 113 20.13 -13.43 3.76
C ASP A 113 19.02 -13.80 2.75
N GLU A 114 18.06 -12.90 2.50
CA GLU A 114 16.87 -13.20 1.70
C GLU A 114 16.27 -11.96 1.00
N THR A 115 15.25 -12.22 0.18
CA THR A 115 14.43 -11.17 -0.43
C THR A 115 12.97 -11.41 -0.05
N ILE A 116 12.38 -10.45 0.66
CA ILE A 116 10.98 -10.53 1.09
C ILE A 116 10.12 -9.91 0.00
N GLU A 117 9.28 -10.74 -0.61
CA GLU A 117 8.52 -10.33 -1.76
C GLU A 117 7.39 -9.36 -1.41
N ASN A 118 7.22 -8.33 -2.24
CA ASN A 118 6.13 -7.35 -2.13
C ASN A 118 5.98 -6.73 -0.72
N ALA A 119 7.06 -6.67 0.06
CA ALA A 119 7.07 -6.19 1.45
C ALA A 119 6.81 -4.69 1.57
N VAL A 120 6.96 -3.95 0.48
CA VAL A 120 6.80 -2.49 0.42
C VAL A 120 5.88 -2.13 -0.72
N TRP A 121 5.01 -1.14 -0.52
CA TRP A 121 4.19 -0.57 -1.59
C TRP A 121 4.29 0.95 -1.63
N SER A 122 3.95 1.52 -2.78
CA SER A 122 3.90 2.95 -3.03
C SER A 122 2.79 3.28 -4.00
N TYR A 123 2.09 4.37 -3.74
CA TYR A 123 1.18 4.96 -4.72
C TYR A 123 1.96 6.03 -5.49
N GLU A 124 2.47 5.68 -6.68
CA GLU A 124 3.26 6.61 -7.52
C GLU A 124 2.37 7.73 -8.06
N ASN A 125 1.14 7.37 -8.48
CA ASN A 125 0.19 8.29 -9.08
C ASN A 125 -1.21 8.13 -8.45
N PRO A 126 -1.37 8.50 -7.15
CA PRO A 126 -2.62 8.30 -6.43
C PRO A 126 -3.75 9.21 -6.91
N LEU A 127 -4.98 8.86 -6.54
CA LEU A 127 -6.15 9.72 -6.71
C LEU A 127 -6.07 10.98 -5.83
N GLU A 128 -6.77 12.05 -6.23
CA GLU A 128 -6.69 13.36 -5.58
C GLU A 128 -6.92 13.32 -4.07
N ARG A 129 -7.80 12.42 -3.59
CA ARG A 129 -8.15 12.29 -2.17
C ARG A 129 -7.00 11.80 -1.29
N VAL A 130 -5.98 11.14 -1.87
CA VAL A 130 -4.78 10.66 -1.15
C VAL A 130 -3.49 11.18 -1.79
N LYS A 131 -3.55 12.29 -2.56
CA LYS A 131 -2.36 12.85 -3.24
C LYS A 131 -1.20 13.23 -2.32
N GLN A 132 -1.44 13.41 -1.03
CA GLN A 132 -0.42 13.75 -0.04
C GLN A 132 0.64 12.65 0.14
N ILE A 133 0.30 11.38 -0.16
CA ILE A 133 1.23 10.24 -0.08
C ILE A 133 1.80 9.84 -1.45
N ALA A 134 1.68 10.70 -2.47
CA ALA A 134 2.22 10.41 -3.80
C ALA A 134 3.73 10.16 -3.76
N GLY A 135 4.16 8.98 -4.21
CA GLY A 135 5.56 8.55 -4.22
C GLY A 135 6.14 8.19 -2.85
N TYR A 136 5.35 8.26 -1.78
CA TYR A 136 5.74 7.76 -0.46
C TYR A 136 5.66 6.24 -0.43
N LEU A 137 6.47 5.61 0.41
CA LEU A 137 6.52 4.16 0.57
C LEU A 137 5.97 3.75 1.93
N ALA A 138 5.27 2.62 1.98
CA ALA A 138 4.79 2.00 3.20
C ALA A 138 5.24 0.54 3.25
N PHE A 139 5.43 0.03 4.47
CA PHE A 139 5.97 -1.30 4.73
C PHE A 139 4.90 -2.17 5.40
N TYR A 140 4.83 -3.45 5.00
CA TYR A 140 3.98 -4.40 5.70
C TYR A 140 4.58 -4.68 7.07
N ALA A 141 3.84 -4.37 8.14
CA ALA A 141 4.28 -4.63 9.51
C ALA A 141 4.54 -6.13 9.78
N SER A 142 3.92 -7.02 9.00
CA SER A 142 4.15 -8.47 9.03
C SER A 142 5.44 -8.91 8.33
N SER A 143 6.03 -8.04 7.49
CA SER A 143 7.22 -8.32 6.68
C SER A 143 8.50 -7.74 7.28
N VAL A 144 8.41 -7.00 8.40
CA VAL A 144 9.54 -6.37 9.08
C VAL A 144 9.49 -6.69 10.56
N ASP A 145 10.64 -6.68 11.25
CA ASP A 145 10.66 -7.02 12.68
C ASP A 145 9.97 -5.98 13.55
N ARG A 146 10.18 -4.70 13.25
CA ARG A 146 9.50 -3.60 13.96
C ARG A 146 9.47 -2.31 13.18
N ILE A 147 8.45 -1.53 13.49
CA ILE A 147 8.34 -0.12 13.15
C ILE A 147 8.34 0.66 14.46
N ASP A 148 9.39 1.43 14.71
CA ASP A 148 9.61 2.18 15.94
C ASP A 148 9.19 3.63 15.72
N GLN A 149 8.30 4.15 16.56
CA GLN A 149 7.92 5.56 16.58
C GLN A 149 8.40 6.18 17.89
N THR A 150 9.24 7.20 17.78
CA THR A 150 9.82 7.91 18.93
C THR A 150 9.44 9.39 18.89
N SER A 151 9.11 9.93 20.08
CA SER A 151 8.69 11.33 20.27
C SER A 151 9.86 12.26 20.54
#